data_AF-A0A949WDW9-F1
#
_entry.id   AF-A0A949WDW9-F1
#
_cell.length_a   1.000
_cell.length_b   1.000
_cell.length_c   1.000
_cell.angle_alpha   90.00
_cell.angle_beta   90.00
_cell.angle_gamma   90.00
#
_symmetry.space_group_name_H-M   'P 1'
#
loop_
_entity.id
_entity.type
_entity.pdbx_description
1 polymer ?
#
loop_
_entity_poly.entity_id
_entity_poly.type
_entity_poly.pdbx_seq_one_letter_code
_entity_poly.pdbx_strand_id
1 'polypeptide(L)'
;MRKRKSPKSPPQVSDEADDPKMEARPALVEELELNAEEAPQELEASECQVEGIVEPLEVAVEAEEAEEAEEAPPVEPDVQVEAVPNFQAMAEIGAGPGPVQRMTPQVKKILEQQVQGKMVAAAVAAGLVAMIWIYQQIPGPPPPPDKTVELALQAGLKEAMAEVGKQQKNLQDLTGMVAALTEELKQERGHTQARFQEVSSRLAEALRQKLMPPAPPAPAAASSPSVMTPEGVVQPTEALGELLLLKERNRLTDYADKAIATGSRDALQAVVEAMFDPERQNLHHAAQAEFRRVQAFYEISASIDPAYKLPLLELFKDGSVKSEAEIKPAQLMALMKDSSQPWEVRLRCAYLLRESPKKTVNAALLQALKEDASLDVAKQAQTSLERRLGKRFRLFDIPAVEAWMLAHPQN
;
A
#
# COMPACT_ATOMS: atom_id res chain seq x y z
N MET A 1 23.44 -18.08 65.21
CA MET A 1 21.99 -18.35 65.14
C MET A 1 21.23 -17.01 65.06
N ARG A 2 20.86 -16.57 63.84
CA ARG A 2 20.16 -15.30 63.62
C ARG A 2 18.66 -15.56 63.43
N LYS A 3 17.84 -14.99 64.31
CA LYS A 3 16.38 -15.15 64.34
C LYS A 3 15.73 -14.45 63.14
N ARG A 4 14.94 -15.21 62.37
CA ARG A 4 14.12 -14.74 61.25
C ARG A 4 12.90 -13.99 61.79
N LYS A 5 12.64 -12.79 61.28
CA LYS A 5 11.40 -12.02 61.49
C LYS A 5 10.33 -12.52 60.51
N SER A 6 9.15 -12.85 61.05
CA SER A 6 7.97 -13.23 60.29
C SER A 6 7.30 -12.03 59.61
N PRO A 7 6.72 -12.18 58.41
CA PRO A 7 6.05 -11.10 57.69
C PRO A 7 4.62 -10.83 58.22
N LYS A 8 4.25 -9.56 58.14
CA LYS A 8 3.02 -8.92 58.62
C LYS A 8 1.90 -9.11 57.58
N SER A 9 0.74 -9.60 58.01
CA SER A 9 -0.46 -9.80 57.18
C SER A 9 -1.07 -8.47 56.71
N PRO A 10 -1.67 -8.42 55.50
CA PRO A 10 -2.39 -7.24 55.01
C PRO A 10 -3.81 -7.14 55.60
N PRO A 11 -4.40 -5.92 55.68
CA PRO A 11 -5.72 -5.71 56.22
C PRO A 11 -6.84 -6.11 55.25
N GLN A 12 -7.90 -6.66 55.81
CA GLN A 12 -9.16 -6.97 55.15
C GLN A 12 -9.90 -5.67 54.78
N VAL A 13 -10.37 -5.59 53.53
CA VAL A 13 -11.34 -4.58 53.08
C VAL A 13 -12.72 -5.21 53.21
N SER A 14 -13.56 -4.59 54.03
CA SER A 14 -14.95 -4.96 54.27
C SER A 14 -15.87 -4.42 53.19
N ASP A 15 -16.80 -5.29 52.79
CA ASP A 15 -18.03 -5.00 52.08
C ASP A 15 -18.84 -3.91 52.79
N GLU A 16 -19.35 -2.92 52.04
CA GLU A 16 -20.62 -2.28 52.39
C GLU A 16 -21.30 -1.72 51.14
N ALA A 17 -22.57 -2.08 51.00
CA ALA A 17 -23.47 -1.78 49.91
C ALA A 17 -24.00 -0.35 49.98
N ASP A 18 -24.40 0.22 48.84
CA ASP A 18 -25.67 0.95 48.74
C ASP A 18 -26.03 1.27 47.27
N ASP A 19 -27.08 0.60 46.79
CA ASP A 19 -27.91 1.00 45.66
C ASP A 19 -28.81 2.19 46.09
N PRO A 20 -29.15 3.10 45.16
CA PRO A 20 -30.58 3.30 44.95
C PRO A 20 -30.97 3.43 43.47
N LYS A 21 -31.72 2.43 43.02
CA LYS A 21 -33.10 2.53 42.51
C LYS A 21 -33.52 3.85 41.83
N MET A 22 -33.68 3.73 40.51
CA MET A 22 -34.68 4.32 39.60
C MET A 22 -35.48 5.55 40.07
N GLU A 23 -35.42 6.61 39.26
CA GLU A 23 -36.62 7.36 38.88
C GLU A 23 -36.61 7.70 37.39
N ALA A 24 -37.66 7.26 36.71
CA ALA A 24 -37.97 7.56 35.32
C ALA A 24 -38.43 9.01 35.16
N ARG A 25 -38.00 9.67 34.09
CA ARG A 25 -38.69 10.85 33.55
C ARG A 25 -39.02 10.64 32.06
N PRO A 26 -40.27 10.87 31.65
CA PRO A 26 -40.75 10.57 30.32
C PRO A 26 -40.44 11.68 29.31
N ALA A 27 -40.60 11.29 28.05
CA ALA A 27 -40.55 12.05 26.81
C ALA A 27 -41.12 13.48 26.88
N LEU A 28 -40.39 14.42 26.28
CA LEU A 28 -40.98 15.53 25.57
C LEU A 28 -40.61 15.39 24.09
N VAL A 29 -41.63 15.01 23.34
CA VAL A 29 -41.81 15.21 21.91
C VAL A 29 -41.88 16.72 21.71
N GLU A 30 -40.99 17.30 20.91
CA GLU A 30 -41.19 18.62 20.34
C GLU A 30 -41.08 18.49 18.82
N GLU A 31 -42.25 18.60 18.20
CA GLU A 31 -42.52 18.66 16.78
C GLU A 31 -41.87 19.93 16.21
N LEU A 32 -41.04 19.78 15.18
CA LEU A 32 -40.76 20.85 14.23
C LEU A 32 -41.14 20.35 12.85
N GLU A 33 -42.43 20.52 12.56
CA GLU A 33 -42.98 20.53 11.22
C GLU A 33 -42.57 21.82 10.48
N LEU A 34 -42.31 21.64 9.18
CA LEU A 34 -42.65 22.53 8.06
C LEU A 34 -42.07 23.95 8.06
N ASN A 35 -41.10 24.16 7.15
CA ASN A 35 -41.20 25.24 6.17
C ASN A 35 -40.55 24.79 4.86
N ALA A 36 -41.42 24.39 3.93
CA ALA A 36 -41.17 24.38 2.51
C ALA A 36 -41.79 25.67 1.95
N GLU A 37 -41.00 26.48 1.24
CA GLU A 37 -41.39 27.33 0.09
C GLU A 37 -40.30 28.39 -0.15
N GLU A 38 -39.59 28.27 -1.26
CA GLU A 38 -39.45 29.29 -2.31
C GLU A 38 -38.26 28.95 -3.21
N ALA A 39 -38.56 28.30 -4.35
CA ALA A 39 -37.90 28.62 -5.61
C ALA A 39 -38.60 29.84 -6.20
N PRO A 40 -37.93 30.67 -7.03
CA PRO A 40 -38.18 30.46 -8.47
C PRO A 40 -37.02 30.85 -9.41
N GLN A 41 -37.27 30.58 -10.70
CA GLN A 41 -36.66 31.13 -11.93
C GLN A 41 -35.35 30.44 -12.39
N GLU A 42 -35.40 29.50 -13.34
CA GLU A 42 -35.68 29.68 -14.78
C GLU A 42 -35.01 30.93 -15.36
N LEU A 43 -33.77 30.77 -15.84
CA LEU A 43 -33.25 31.58 -16.94
C LEU A 43 -32.42 30.70 -17.89
N GLU A 44 -33.06 30.44 -19.02
CA GLU A 44 -32.55 30.54 -20.39
C GLU A 44 -31.33 29.70 -20.81
N ALA A 45 -31.66 28.77 -21.71
CA ALA A 45 -30.77 28.13 -22.65
C ALA A 45 -30.06 29.16 -23.52
N SER A 46 -28.73 29.18 -23.44
CA SER A 46 -27.88 29.83 -24.43
C SER A 46 -27.43 28.79 -25.45
N GLU A 47 -28.10 28.79 -26.61
CA GLU A 47 -27.64 28.17 -27.85
C GLU A 47 -26.30 28.79 -28.27
N CYS A 48 -25.19 28.10 -28.00
CA CYS A 48 -23.92 28.41 -28.67
C CYS A 48 -23.88 27.66 -30.01
N GLN A 49 -24.24 28.39 -31.07
CA GLN A 49 -23.85 28.08 -32.44
C GLN A 49 -22.32 28.04 -32.53
N VAL A 50 -21.77 26.90 -32.92
CA VAL A 50 -20.38 26.79 -33.40
C VAL A 50 -20.45 26.54 -34.90
N GLU A 51 -20.56 27.63 -35.66
CA GLU A 51 -20.22 27.63 -37.08
C GLU A 51 -18.71 27.70 -37.24
N GLY A 52 -18.22 26.91 -38.19
CA GLY A 52 -16.82 26.58 -38.35
C GLY A 52 -15.99 27.63 -39.06
N ILE A 53 -14.69 27.56 -38.82
CA ILE A 53 -13.65 28.01 -39.73
C ILE A 53 -12.61 26.90 -39.78
N VAL A 54 -12.60 26.19 -40.90
CA VAL A 54 -11.55 25.27 -41.31
C VAL A 54 -10.53 26.12 -42.07
N GLU A 55 -9.36 26.36 -41.47
CA GLU A 55 -8.16 26.78 -42.20
C GLU A 55 -7.09 25.70 -42.02
N PRO A 56 -6.57 25.10 -43.11
CA PRO A 56 -5.44 24.19 -43.04
C PRO A 56 -4.12 24.99 -43.02
N LEU A 57 -3.35 24.83 -41.94
CA LEU A 57 -1.97 25.29 -41.89
C LEU A 57 -1.09 24.29 -42.65
N GLU A 58 -0.68 24.66 -43.87
CA GLU A 58 0.48 24.09 -44.55
C GLU A 58 1.73 24.63 -43.85
N VAL A 59 2.54 23.76 -43.25
CA VAL A 59 3.93 24.10 -42.92
C VAL A 59 4.86 23.04 -43.47
N ALA A 60 5.78 23.58 -44.26
CA ALA A 60 6.85 22.98 -45.01
C ALA A 60 7.67 21.93 -44.25
N VAL A 61 7.99 20.89 -45.01
CA VAL A 61 9.11 19.97 -44.87
C VAL A 61 10.40 20.77 -45.04
N GLU A 62 11.28 20.75 -44.03
CA GLU A 62 12.71 20.92 -44.26
C GLU A 62 13.45 19.76 -43.60
N ALA A 63 14.22 19.09 -44.45
CA ALA A 63 15.13 18.01 -44.14
C ALA A 63 16.53 18.60 -43.96
N GLU A 64 17.24 18.15 -42.94
CA GLU A 64 18.71 18.19 -42.91
C GLU A 64 19.25 16.82 -42.47
N GLU A 65 19.92 16.16 -43.42
CA GLU A 65 21.07 15.25 -43.22
C GLU A 65 22.21 16.06 -42.55
N ALA A 66 23.19 15.56 -41.81
CA ALA A 66 24.12 14.44 -42.00
C ALA A 66 24.96 14.33 -40.68
N GLU A 67 25.24 13.14 -40.14
CA GLU A 67 26.50 12.39 -40.32
C GLU A 67 27.68 12.94 -39.48
N GLU A 68 28.10 12.20 -38.43
CA GLU A 68 29.52 11.88 -38.24
C GLU A 68 29.69 10.72 -37.24
N ALA A 69 30.38 9.69 -37.72
CA ALA A 69 30.77 8.49 -36.99
C ALA A 69 32.14 8.74 -36.35
N GLU A 70 32.29 8.41 -35.07
CA GLU A 70 33.60 8.40 -34.41
C GLU A 70 34.08 6.96 -34.14
N GLU A 71 35.32 6.76 -34.51
CA GLU A 71 36.06 5.56 -34.80
C GLU A 71 36.69 4.95 -33.53
N ALA A 72 36.59 3.62 -33.37
CA ALA A 72 37.25 2.88 -32.30
C ALA A 72 38.62 2.33 -32.76
N PRO A 73 39.63 2.29 -31.87
CA PRO A 73 40.81 1.44 -32.07
C PRO A 73 41.01 0.45 -30.88
N PRO A 74 41.91 -0.57 -30.96
CA PRO A 74 41.55 -1.98 -30.89
C PRO A 74 41.96 -2.68 -29.57
N VAL A 75 41.49 -3.91 -29.42
CA VAL A 75 41.68 -4.83 -28.27
C VAL A 75 42.85 -5.81 -28.51
N GLU A 76 43.51 -6.22 -27.42
CA GLU A 76 44.02 -7.58 -27.04
C GLU A 76 45.52 -7.67 -26.64
N PRO A 77 45.98 -8.66 -25.82
CA PRO A 77 45.24 -9.65 -24.98
C PRO A 77 45.80 -9.92 -23.55
N ASP A 78 45.03 -10.75 -22.82
CA ASP A 78 45.37 -11.76 -21.80
C ASP A 78 46.00 -11.42 -20.44
N VAL A 79 45.18 -11.55 -19.38
CA VAL A 79 45.56 -12.23 -18.11
C VAL A 79 44.34 -13.02 -17.60
N GLN A 80 44.49 -14.36 -17.51
CA GLN A 80 43.52 -15.26 -16.90
C GLN A 80 43.56 -15.16 -15.37
N VAL A 81 42.42 -14.88 -14.74
CA VAL A 81 42.18 -15.16 -13.32
C VAL A 81 40.80 -15.79 -13.20
N GLU A 82 40.75 -16.99 -12.62
CA GLU A 82 39.54 -17.78 -12.37
C GLU A 82 38.50 -16.97 -11.59
N ALA A 83 37.33 -16.75 -12.21
CA ALA A 83 36.20 -16.08 -11.58
C ALA A 83 35.23 -17.10 -10.95
N VAL A 84 34.96 -16.88 -9.67
CA VAL A 84 33.87 -17.44 -8.86
C VAL A 84 32.52 -17.04 -9.50
N PRO A 85 31.51 -17.94 -9.57
CA PRO A 85 30.24 -17.62 -10.24
C PRO A 85 29.46 -16.52 -9.51
N ASN A 86 29.20 -15.43 -10.24
CA ASN A 86 28.42 -14.26 -9.86
C ASN A 86 26.91 -14.57 -9.95
N PHE A 87 26.17 -14.39 -8.85
CA PHE A 87 24.73 -14.71 -8.75
C PHE A 87 23.79 -13.61 -9.30
N GLN A 88 24.32 -12.63 -10.03
CA GLN A 88 23.57 -11.41 -10.38
C GLN A 88 22.99 -11.38 -11.80
N ALA A 89 23.07 -12.49 -12.56
CA ALA A 89 22.66 -12.56 -13.96
C ALA A 89 21.41 -13.44 -14.25
N MET A 90 20.44 -13.51 -13.33
CA MET A 90 19.14 -14.16 -13.59
C MET A 90 17.90 -13.25 -13.43
N ALA A 91 18.09 -11.93 -13.40
CA ALA A 91 16.96 -10.99 -13.25
C ALA A 91 16.35 -10.49 -14.57
N GLU A 92 16.88 -10.84 -15.74
CA GLU A 92 16.44 -10.27 -17.02
C GLU A 92 16.11 -11.33 -18.08
N ILE A 93 15.19 -12.24 -17.81
CA ILE A 93 14.39 -12.89 -18.87
C ILE A 93 12.97 -13.15 -18.34
N GLY A 94 11.97 -12.44 -18.87
CA GLY A 94 10.57 -12.83 -18.80
C GLY A 94 9.64 -11.91 -17.98
N ALA A 95 9.26 -10.78 -18.56
CA ALA A 95 8.11 -10.00 -18.11
C ALA A 95 6.81 -10.76 -18.41
N GLY A 96 6.10 -11.16 -17.35
CA GLY A 96 4.73 -11.65 -17.35
C GLY A 96 4.14 -11.50 -15.95
N PRO A 97 2.83 -11.21 -15.78
CA PRO A 97 2.25 -10.95 -14.48
C PRO A 97 2.13 -12.28 -13.71
N GLY A 98 3.15 -12.57 -12.89
CA GLY A 98 3.13 -13.65 -11.91
C GLY A 98 2.51 -13.19 -10.58
N PRO A 99 1.96 -14.12 -9.78
CA PRO A 99 1.35 -13.79 -8.51
C PRO A 99 2.40 -13.28 -7.53
N VAL A 100 2.15 -12.09 -6.96
CA VAL A 100 2.94 -11.48 -5.90
C VAL A 100 3.02 -12.46 -4.72
N GLN A 101 4.19 -13.07 -4.54
CA GLN A 101 4.48 -13.91 -3.38
C GLN A 101 4.37 -13.06 -2.12
N ARG A 102 3.29 -13.25 -1.36
CA ARG A 102 3.19 -12.79 0.02
C ARG A 102 4.35 -13.42 0.80
N MET A 103 5.38 -12.65 1.12
CA MET A 103 6.35 -13.05 2.15
C MET A 103 5.57 -13.31 3.43
N THR A 104 5.53 -14.57 3.86
CA THR A 104 4.83 -14.95 5.08
C THR A 104 5.50 -14.28 6.28
N PRO A 105 4.78 -14.00 7.38
CA PRO A 105 5.36 -13.40 8.60
C PRO A 105 6.54 -14.21 9.18
N GLN A 106 6.65 -15.49 8.82
CA GLN A 106 7.82 -16.33 9.07
C GLN A 106 9.07 -15.79 8.35
N VAL A 107 8.99 -15.51 7.05
CA VAL A 107 10.11 -15.00 6.22
C VAL A 107 10.62 -13.65 6.73
N LYS A 108 9.72 -12.77 7.19
CA LYS A 108 10.12 -11.49 7.81
C LYS A 108 10.90 -11.68 9.12
N LYS A 109 10.43 -12.56 10.01
CA LYS A 109 11.16 -12.91 11.24
C LYS A 109 12.52 -13.53 10.95
N ILE A 110 12.62 -14.30 9.87
CA ILE A 110 13.88 -14.93 9.43
C ILE A 110 14.89 -13.87 8.96
N LEU A 111 14.45 -12.89 8.16
CA LEU A 111 15.33 -11.79 7.73
C LEU A 111 15.80 -10.94 8.92
N GLU A 112 14.92 -10.65 9.87
CA GLU A 112 15.26 -9.91 11.09
C GLU A 112 16.29 -10.66 11.95
N GLN A 113 16.14 -11.98 12.11
CA GLN A 113 17.12 -12.81 12.84
C GLN A 113 18.47 -12.88 12.11
N GLN A 114 18.48 -12.93 10.78
CA GLN A 114 19.72 -12.97 10.00
C GLN A 114 20.49 -11.65 10.07
N VAL A 115 19.78 -10.51 10.06
CA VAL A 115 20.38 -9.18 10.25
C VAL A 115 20.93 -9.03 11.67
N GLN A 116 20.19 -9.49 12.69
CA GLN A 116 20.66 -9.48 14.07
C GLN A 116 21.93 -10.34 14.26
N GLY A 117 21.98 -11.54 13.68
CA GLY A 117 23.16 -12.40 13.73
C GLY A 117 24.41 -11.75 13.09
N LYS A 118 24.25 -11.12 11.93
CA LYS A 118 25.34 -10.38 11.26
C LYS A 118 25.82 -9.17 12.08
N MET A 119 24.92 -8.45 12.74
CA MET A 119 25.29 -7.31 13.60
C MET A 119 26.05 -7.76 14.85
N VAL A 120 25.66 -8.87 15.48
CA VAL A 120 26.39 -9.42 16.64
C VAL A 120 27.78 -9.88 16.23
N ALA A 121 27.92 -10.59 15.12
CA ALA A 121 29.23 -11.02 14.61
C ALA A 121 30.15 -9.82 14.28
N ALA A 122 29.61 -8.78 13.64
CA ALA A 122 30.35 -7.55 13.34
C ALA A 122 30.78 -6.80 14.63
N ALA A 123 29.90 -6.73 15.64
CA ALA A 123 30.23 -6.10 16.92
C ALA A 123 31.34 -6.85 17.69
N VAL A 124 31.33 -8.18 17.67
CA VAL A 124 32.39 -9.00 18.29
C VAL A 124 33.72 -8.82 17.56
N ALA A 125 33.70 -8.81 16.22
CA ALA A 125 34.91 -8.57 15.43
C ALA A 125 35.48 -7.17 15.67
N ALA A 126 34.63 -6.14 15.70
CA ALA A 126 35.03 -4.77 16.01
C ALA A 126 35.62 -4.64 17.43
N GLY A 127 35.03 -5.33 18.42
CA GLY A 127 35.54 -5.37 19.79
C GLY A 127 36.93 -6.02 19.89
N LEU A 128 37.16 -7.12 19.17
CA LEU A 128 38.48 -7.78 19.11
C LEU A 128 39.54 -6.89 18.44
N VAL A 129 39.19 -6.23 17.34
CA VAL A 129 40.09 -5.29 16.64
C VAL A 129 40.42 -4.10 17.53
N ALA A 130 39.43 -3.52 18.23
CA ALA A 130 39.64 -2.42 19.16
C ALA A 130 40.53 -2.84 20.34
N MET A 131 40.34 -4.03 20.90
CA MET A 131 41.23 -4.61 21.91
C MET A 131 42.67 -4.72 21.40
N ILE A 132 42.88 -5.33 20.24
CA ILE A 132 44.23 -5.47 19.64
C ILE A 132 44.87 -4.09 19.42
N TRP A 133 44.10 -3.11 18.95
CA TRP A 133 44.59 -1.75 18.71
C TRP A 133 44.99 -1.04 20.02
N ILE A 134 44.20 -1.17 21.09
CA ILE A 134 44.54 -0.63 22.42
C ILE A 134 45.83 -1.27 22.95
N TYR A 135 45.99 -2.59 22.77
CA TYR A 135 47.21 -3.30 23.18
C TYR A 135 48.47 -2.84 22.43
N GLN A 136 48.35 -2.37 21.18
CA GLN A 136 49.48 -1.84 20.40
C GLN A 136 49.89 -0.41 20.79
N GLN A 137 49.00 0.36 21.44
CA GLN A 137 49.24 1.76 21.80
C GLN A 137 49.99 1.95 23.13
N ILE A 138 50.19 0.90 23.93
CA ILE A 138 50.86 0.99 25.24
C ILE A 138 52.36 0.71 25.08
N PRO A 139 53.25 1.71 25.25
CA PRO A 139 54.69 1.49 25.19
C PRO A 139 55.19 0.76 26.45
N GLY A 140 55.51 -0.52 26.31
CA GLY A 140 56.12 -1.36 27.35
C GLY A 140 55.83 -2.84 27.13
N PRO A 141 56.67 -3.76 27.65
CA PRO A 141 56.36 -5.18 27.61
C PRO A 141 55.06 -5.44 28.40
N PRO A 142 54.01 -6.01 27.77
CA PRO A 142 52.74 -6.21 28.44
C PRO A 142 52.92 -7.13 29.66
N PRO A 143 52.22 -6.87 30.78
CA PRO A 143 52.22 -7.80 31.89
C PRO A 143 51.68 -9.17 31.42
N PRO A 144 52.20 -10.29 31.94
CA PRO A 144 51.72 -11.61 31.57
C PRO A 144 50.21 -11.69 31.88
N PRO A 145 49.38 -12.15 30.93
CA PRO A 145 47.94 -12.18 31.10
C PRO A 145 47.60 -13.07 32.30
N ASP A 146 46.69 -12.58 33.13
CA ASP A 146 46.20 -13.33 34.28
C ASP A 146 45.46 -14.57 33.79
N LYS A 147 45.87 -15.77 34.24
CA LYS A 147 45.37 -17.06 33.72
C LYS A 147 43.85 -17.21 33.86
N THR A 148 43.26 -16.47 34.79
CA THR A 148 41.82 -16.36 35.03
C THR A 148 41.08 -15.73 33.84
N VAL A 149 41.67 -14.71 33.19
CA VAL A 149 41.10 -14.04 32.01
C VAL A 149 41.16 -14.96 30.78
N GLU A 150 42.25 -15.70 30.62
CA GLU A 150 42.44 -16.64 29.51
C GLU A 150 41.43 -17.80 29.58
N LEU A 151 41.19 -18.35 30.78
CA LEU A 151 40.18 -19.39 31.00
C LEU A 151 38.76 -18.89 30.75
N ALA A 152 38.44 -17.66 31.17
CA ALA A 152 37.12 -17.05 30.91
C ALA A 152 36.89 -16.79 29.42
N LEU A 153 37.92 -16.34 28.69
CA LEU A 153 37.85 -16.12 27.25
C LEU A 153 37.68 -17.44 26.48
N GLN A 154 38.40 -18.50 26.87
CA GLN A 154 38.25 -19.82 26.27
C GLN A 154 36.87 -20.44 26.54
N ALA A 155 36.29 -20.22 27.72
CA ALA A 155 34.94 -20.68 28.04
C ALA A 155 33.89 -19.94 27.18
N GLY A 156 33.98 -18.61 27.09
CA GLY A 156 33.08 -17.80 26.27
C GLY A 156 33.17 -18.13 24.77
N LEU A 157 34.38 -18.40 24.24
CA LEU A 157 34.55 -18.78 22.83
C LEU A 157 33.91 -20.14 22.52
N LYS A 158 34.03 -21.11 23.42
CA LYS A 158 33.38 -22.44 23.25
C LYS A 158 31.86 -22.32 23.25
N GLU A 159 31.30 -21.50 24.13
CA GLU A 159 29.85 -21.24 24.16
C GLU A 159 29.37 -20.52 22.90
N ALA A 160 30.09 -19.50 22.43
CA ALA A 160 29.78 -18.79 21.20
C ALA A 160 29.85 -19.72 19.96
N MET A 161 30.86 -20.58 19.86
CA MET A 161 30.97 -21.56 18.78
C MET A 161 29.84 -22.60 18.81
N ALA A 162 29.42 -23.05 19.99
CA ALA A 162 28.28 -23.95 20.12
C ALA A 162 26.98 -23.29 19.66
N GLU A 163 26.78 -22.01 19.96
CA GLU A 163 25.59 -21.27 19.54
C GLU A 163 25.58 -20.99 18.04
N VAL A 164 26.73 -20.65 17.44
CA VAL A 164 26.89 -20.54 15.98
C VAL A 164 26.56 -21.88 15.30
N GLY A 165 27.01 -23.01 15.87
CA GLY A 165 26.70 -24.34 15.35
C GLY A 165 25.19 -24.65 15.35
N LYS A 166 24.46 -24.25 16.40
CA LYS A 166 22.99 -24.38 16.44
C LYS A 166 22.31 -23.49 15.40
N GLN A 167 22.77 -22.24 15.25
CA GLN A 167 22.22 -21.32 14.25
C GLN A 167 22.44 -21.85 12.82
N GLN A 168 23.62 -22.41 12.54
CA GLN A 168 23.92 -23.00 11.25
C GLN A 168 23.02 -24.21 10.94
N LYS A 169 22.77 -25.06 11.93
CA LYS A 169 21.82 -26.18 11.78
C LYS A 169 20.40 -25.69 11.50
N ASN A 170 19.92 -24.69 12.24
CA ASN A 170 18.61 -24.10 12.01
C ASN A 170 18.48 -23.51 10.59
N LEU A 171 19.53 -22.87 10.08
CA LEU A 171 19.55 -22.35 8.71
C LEU A 171 19.50 -23.46 7.66
N GLN A 172 20.17 -24.59 7.88
CA GLN A 172 20.09 -25.75 7.00
C GLN A 172 18.68 -26.36 6.98
N ASP A 173 18.07 -26.54 8.16
CA ASP A 173 16.71 -27.06 8.28
C ASP A 173 15.69 -26.14 7.59
N LEU A 174 15.84 -24.82 7.73
CA LEU A 174 15.01 -23.83 7.03
C LEU A 174 15.19 -23.86 5.51
N THR A 175 16.44 -24.01 5.04
CA THR A 175 16.72 -24.11 3.61
C THR A 175 16.03 -25.34 3.02
N GLY A 176 16.02 -26.46 3.74
CA GLY A 176 15.28 -27.67 3.37
C GLY A 176 13.76 -27.44 3.30
N MET A 177 13.19 -26.70 4.25
CA MET A 177 11.76 -26.39 4.26
C MET A 177 11.36 -25.47 3.09
N VAL A 178 12.17 -24.47 2.75
CA VAL A 178 11.94 -23.60 1.59
C VAL A 178 12.00 -24.41 0.28
N ALA A 179 12.96 -25.32 0.15
CA ALA A 179 13.04 -26.20 -1.02
C ALA A 179 11.79 -27.08 -1.17
N ALA A 180 11.30 -27.65 -0.06
CA ALA A 180 10.08 -28.47 -0.06
C ALA A 180 8.83 -27.66 -0.47
N LEU A 181 8.63 -26.46 0.09
CA LEU A 181 7.53 -25.56 -0.27
C LEU A 181 7.59 -25.11 -1.74
N THR A 182 8.79 -24.95 -2.28
CA THR A 182 8.97 -24.55 -3.69
C THR A 182 8.56 -25.67 -4.63
N GLU A 183 8.84 -26.93 -4.28
CA GLU A 183 8.38 -28.09 -5.05
C GLU A 183 6.86 -28.29 -4.95
N GLU A 184 6.27 -28.06 -3.77
CA GLU A 184 4.80 -28.11 -3.60
C GLU A 184 4.10 -27.06 -4.48
N LEU A 185 4.61 -25.82 -4.51
CA LEU A 185 4.09 -24.77 -5.39
C LEU A 185 4.23 -25.11 -6.89
N LYS A 186 5.33 -25.77 -7.29
CA LYS A 186 5.48 -26.25 -8.68
C LYS A 186 4.44 -27.32 -9.01
N GLN A 187 4.17 -28.24 -8.10
CA GLN A 187 3.15 -29.27 -8.28
C GLN A 187 1.74 -28.68 -8.38
N GLU A 188 1.38 -27.73 -7.50
CA GLU A 188 0.08 -27.05 -7.58
C GLU A 188 -0.07 -26.24 -8.87
N ARG A 189 1.00 -25.59 -9.33
CA ARG A 189 0.99 -24.86 -10.60
C ARG A 189 0.78 -25.80 -11.79
N GLY A 190 1.38 -26.98 -11.77
CA GLY A 190 1.12 -28.03 -12.77
C GLY A 190 -0.33 -28.51 -12.76
N HIS A 191 -0.90 -28.75 -11.57
CA HIS A 191 -2.28 -29.20 -11.42
C HIS A 191 -3.31 -28.16 -11.88
N THR A 192 -3.08 -26.89 -11.55
CA THR A 192 -3.94 -25.78 -11.98
C THR A 192 -3.87 -25.55 -13.49
N GLN A 193 -2.68 -25.67 -14.09
CA GLN A 193 -2.52 -25.59 -15.55
C GLN A 193 -3.22 -26.75 -16.27
N ALA A 194 -3.13 -27.97 -15.76
CA ALA A 194 -3.83 -29.12 -16.32
C ALA A 194 -5.36 -28.96 -16.25
N ARG A 195 -5.89 -28.50 -15.11
CA ARG A 195 -7.33 -28.19 -14.96
C ARG A 195 -7.79 -27.10 -15.93
N PHE A 196 -6.98 -26.05 -16.11
CA PHE A 196 -7.30 -24.98 -17.05
C PHE A 196 -7.38 -25.51 -18.49
N GLN A 197 -6.44 -26.36 -18.89
CA GLN A 197 -6.46 -27.02 -20.21
C GLN A 197 -7.71 -27.91 -20.38
N GLU A 198 -8.10 -28.66 -19.35
CA GLU A 198 -9.31 -29.48 -19.38
C GLU A 198 -10.58 -28.63 -19.55
N VAL A 199 -10.72 -27.56 -18.77
CA VAL A 199 -11.87 -26.64 -18.88
C VAL A 199 -11.91 -25.95 -20.25
N SER A 200 -10.76 -25.51 -20.77
CA SER A 200 -10.67 -24.90 -22.10
C SER A 200 -11.08 -25.88 -23.21
N SER A 201 -10.70 -27.16 -23.07
CA SER A 201 -11.06 -28.22 -24.03
C SER A 201 -12.56 -28.51 -24.01
N ARG A 202 -13.17 -28.59 -22.82
CA ARG A 202 -14.63 -28.75 -22.67
C ARG A 202 -15.40 -27.56 -23.24
N LEU A 203 -14.90 -26.35 -23.07
CA LEU A 203 -15.50 -25.15 -23.64
C LEU A 203 -15.43 -25.16 -25.17
N ALA A 204 -14.27 -25.53 -25.74
CA ALA A 204 -14.10 -25.65 -27.19
C ALA A 204 -15.02 -26.72 -27.79
N GLU A 205 -15.24 -27.83 -27.08
CA GLU A 205 -16.14 -28.90 -27.49
C GLU A 205 -17.63 -28.49 -27.40
N ALA A 206 -18.02 -27.79 -26.33
CA ALA A 206 -19.36 -27.21 -26.20
C ALA A 206 -19.67 -26.18 -27.30
N LEU A 207 -18.70 -25.34 -27.66
CA LEU A 207 -18.82 -24.41 -28.79
C LEU A 207 -18.97 -25.15 -30.13
N ARG A 208 -18.23 -26.24 -30.33
CA ARG A 208 -18.38 -27.10 -31.52
C ARG A 208 -19.76 -27.73 -31.62
N GLN A 209 -20.31 -28.25 -30.52
CA GLN A 209 -21.66 -28.82 -30.50
C GLN A 209 -22.73 -27.76 -30.80
N LYS A 210 -22.53 -26.52 -30.33
CA LYS A 210 -23.47 -25.41 -30.56
C LYS A 210 -23.40 -24.83 -31.98
N LEU A 211 -22.30 -25.06 -32.69
CA LEU A 211 -22.07 -24.60 -34.07
C LEU A 211 -22.37 -25.68 -35.13
N MET A 212 -22.80 -26.89 -34.75
CA MET A 212 -23.32 -27.85 -35.73
C MET A 212 -24.65 -27.34 -36.30
N PRO A 213 -24.77 -27.17 -37.63
CA PRO A 213 -26.01 -26.70 -38.25
C PRO A 213 -27.12 -27.75 -38.04
N PRO A 214 -28.35 -27.35 -37.67
CA PRO A 214 -29.48 -28.26 -37.68
C PRO A 214 -29.69 -28.79 -39.10
N ALA A 215 -29.94 -30.09 -39.22
CA ALA A 215 -30.27 -30.74 -40.48
C ALA A 215 -31.40 -29.99 -41.21
N PRO A 216 -31.38 -29.90 -42.55
CA PRO A 216 -32.35 -29.11 -43.30
C PRO A 216 -33.78 -29.63 -43.05
N PRO A 217 -34.73 -28.79 -42.62
CA PRO A 217 -36.12 -29.20 -42.50
C PRO A 217 -36.76 -29.30 -43.88
N ALA A 218 -37.52 -30.38 -44.09
CA ALA A 218 -38.42 -30.56 -45.23
C ALA A 218 -39.46 -29.44 -45.31
N PRO A 219 -39.92 -29.05 -46.52
CA PRO A 219 -40.76 -27.88 -46.71
C PRO A 219 -42.21 -28.20 -46.32
N ALA A 220 -42.75 -27.49 -45.34
CA ALA A 220 -44.18 -27.45 -45.09
C ALA A 220 -44.63 -26.07 -44.64
N ALA A 221 -45.48 -25.48 -45.50
CA ALA A 221 -46.61 -24.61 -45.24
C ALA A 221 -46.43 -23.35 -44.37
N ALA A 222 -46.64 -22.22 -45.05
CA ALA A 222 -46.89 -20.92 -44.48
C ALA A 222 -48.04 -20.93 -43.46
N SER A 223 -47.79 -20.36 -42.29
CA SER A 223 -48.82 -19.87 -41.38
C SER A 223 -48.48 -18.45 -40.93
N SER A 224 -49.43 -17.58 -41.23
CA SER A 224 -49.68 -16.16 -40.94
C SER A 224 -48.86 -15.41 -39.87
N PRO A 225 -48.68 -14.08 -40.05
CA PRO A 225 -48.00 -13.22 -39.08
C PRO A 225 -48.90 -12.99 -37.85
N SER A 226 -48.42 -13.44 -36.69
CA SER A 226 -49.02 -13.07 -35.42
C SER A 226 -48.69 -11.62 -35.09
N VAL A 227 -49.75 -10.87 -34.84
CA VAL A 227 -49.81 -9.51 -34.34
C VAL A 227 -48.82 -9.31 -33.18
N MET A 228 -47.90 -8.36 -33.33
CA MET A 228 -47.10 -7.84 -32.21
C MET A 228 -48.00 -7.01 -31.30
N THR A 229 -48.27 -7.52 -30.10
CA THR A 229 -48.73 -6.71 -28.98
C THR A 229 -47.55 -5.93 -28.40
N PRO A 230 -47.66 -4.60 -28.17
CA PRO A 230 -46.60 -3.78 -27.62
C PRO A 230 -46.75 -3.72 -26.09
N GLU A 231 -46.57 -4.83 -25.38
CA GLU A 231 -46.64 -4.83 -23.91
C GLU A 231 -45.99 -6.10 -23.32
N GLY A 232 -44.80 -6.42 -23.81
CA GLY A 232 -43.90 -7.36 -23.16
C GLY A 232 -42.82 -6.57 -22.44
N VAL A 233 -42.99 -6.31 -21.14
CA VAL A 233 -41.83 -6.06 -20.28
C VAL A 233 -40.95 -7.29 -20.44
N VAL A 234 -39.91 -7.16 -21.27
CA VAL A 234 -38.88 -8.18 -21.42
C VAL A 234 -38.28 -8.34 -20.04
N GLN A 235 -38.76 -9.33 -19.29
CA GLN A 235 -38.11 -9.69 -18.04
C GLN A 235 -36.65 -9.93 -18.39
N PRO A 236 -35.71 -9.22 -17.76
CA PRO A 236 -34.30 -9.39 -18.08
C PRO A 236 -33.99 -10.87 -17.92
N THR A 237 -33.65 -11.52 -19.03
CA THR A 237 -33.17 -12.90 -19.02
C THR A 237 -32.05 -12.99 -18.00
N GLU A 238 -31.93 -14.09 -17.25
CA GLU A 238 -30.88 -14.27 -16.23
C GLU A 238 -29.48 -13.90 -16.78
N ALA A 239 -29.21 -14.23 -18.05
CA ALA A 239 -28.00 -13.86 -18.78
C ALA A 239 -27.75 -12.34 -18.90
N LEU A 240 -28.81 -11.53 -19.02
CA LEU A 240 -28.71 -10.06 -19.06
C LEU A 240 -28.39 -9.50 -17.67
N GLY A 241 -28.97 -10.08 -16.63
CA GLY A 241 -28.63 -9.77 -15.24
C GLY A 241 -27.17 -10.07 -14.92
N GLU A 242 -26.67 -11.24 -15.32
CA GLU A 242 -25.26 -11.61 -15.18
C GLU A 242 -24.33 -10.69 -15.97
N LEU A 243 -24.70 -10.32 -17.19
CA LEU A 243 -23.92 -9.40 -18.02
C LEU A 243 -23.86 -7.99 -17.41
N LEU A 244 -24.97 -7.51 -16.85
CA LEU A 244 -25.00 -6.25 -16.10
C LEU A 244 -24.05 -6.31 -14.90
N LEU A 245 -24.07 -7.41 -14.13
CA LEU A 245 -23.18 -7.58 -12.99
C LEU A 245 -21.71 -7.62 -13.37
N LEU A 246 -21.38 -8.32 -14.46
CA LEU A 246 -20.02 -8.34 -14.99
C LEU A 246 -19.57 -6.95 -15.42
N LYS A 247 -20.44 -6.17 -16.05
CA LYS A 247 -20.15 -4.79 -16.46
C LYS A 247 -19.92 -3.88 -15.25
N GLU A 248 -20.76 -3.96 -14.22
CA GLU A 248 -20.57 -3.19 -13.00
C GLU A 248 -19.30 -3.60 -12.25
N ARG A 249 -18.96 -4.89 -12.23
CA ARG A 249 -17.69 -5.35 -11.64
C ARG A 249 -16.48 -4.77 -12.39
N ASN A 250 -16.52 -4.77 -13.72
CA ASN A 250 -15.45 -4.17 -14.53
C ASN A 250 -15.31 -2.66 -14.25
N ARG A 251 -16.43 -1.94 -14.08
CA ARG A 251 -16.41 -0.53 -13.66
C ARG A 251 -15.69 -0.32 -12.33
N LEU A 252 -15.92 -1.19 -11.34
CA LEU A 252 -15.21 -1.13 -10.05
C LEU A 252 -13.70 -1.35 -10.22
N THR A 253 -13.32 -2.32 -11.06
CA THR A 253 -11.91 -2.56 -11.39
C THR A 253 -11.28 -1.33 -12.07
N ASP A 254 -11.97 -0.68 -13.00
CA ASP A 254 -11.50 0.54 -13.68
C ASP A 254 -11.30 1.69 -12.68
N TYR A 255 -12.22 1.88 -11.74
CA TYR A 255 -12.06 2.90 -10.68
C TYR A 255 -10.87 2.59 -9.77
N ALA A 256 -10.68 1.33 -9.38
CA ALA A 256 -9.53 0.94 -8.57
C ALA A 256 -8.20 1.08 -9.33
N ASP A 257 -8.16 0.73 -10.62
CA ASP A 257 -6.99 0.93 -11.47
C ASP A 257 -6.68 2.42 -11.64
N LYS A 258 -7.70 3.26 -11.86
CA LYS A 258 -7.54 4.71 -11.92
C LYS A 258 -7.01 5.27 -10.59
N ALA A 259 -7.52 4.81 -9.46
CA ALA A 259 -7.04 5.21 -8.13
C ALA A 259 -5.57 4.82 -7.93
N ILE A 260 -5.15 3.63 -8.37
CA ILE A 260 -3.76 3.15 -8.27
C ILE A 260 -2.82 3.89 -9.22
N ALA A 261 -3.23 4.06 -10.48
CA ALA A 261 -2.38 4.61 -11.52
C ALA A 261 -2.20 6.13 -11.41
N THR A 262 -3.25 6.84 -10.99
CA THR A 262 -3.25 8.32 -10.97
C THR A 262 -3.34 8.91 -9.58
N GLY A 263 -3.57 8.09 -8.54
CA GLY A 263 -3.85 8.59 -7.20
C GLY A 263 -5.15 9.36 -7.06
N SER A 264 -6.14 9.12 -7.93
CA SER A 264 -7.42 9.82 -7.91
C SER A 264 -8.26 9.45 -6.68
N ARG A 265 -8.54 10.45 -5.83
CA ARG A 265 -9.45 10.32 -4.68
C ARG A 265 -10.87 9.98 -5.09
N ASP A 266 -11.40 10.65 -6.11
CA ASP A 266 -12.78 10.44 -6.60
C ASP A 266 -12.99 9.00 -7.06
N ALA A 267 -11.98 8.39 -7.69
CA ALA A 267 -12.05 7.01 -8.12
C ALA A 267 -12.11 6.04 -6.92
N LEU A 268 -11.33 6.28 -5.87
CA LEU A 268 -11.44 5.51 -4.63
C LEU A 268 -12.81 5.70 -3.96
N GLN A 269 -13.31 6.95 -3.95
CA GLN A 269 -14.60 7.29 -3.38
C GLN A 269 -15.74 6.55 -4.09
N ALA A 270 -15.72 6.44 -5.42
CA ALA A 270 -16.69 5.66 -6.19
C ALA A 270 -16.69 4.16 -5.80
N VAL A 271 -15.52 3.58 -5.52
CA VAL A 271 -15.43 2.20 -5.01
C VAL A 271 -16.05 2.07 -3.62
N VAL A 272 -15.78 3.04 -2.73
CA VAL A 272 -16.32 3.07 -1.37
C VAL A 272 -17.84 3.25 -1.38
N GLU A 273 -18.37 4.14 -2.22
CA GLU A 273 -19.82 4.34 -2.38
C GLU A 273 -20.51 3.06 -2.83
N ALA A 274 -19.93 2.35 -3.80
CA ALA A 274 -20.46 1.06 -4.24
C ALA A 274 -20.40 -0.04 -3.17
N MET A 275 -19.54 0.08 -2.15
CA MET A 275 -19.55 -0.84 -1.00
C MET A 275 -20.74 -0.61 -0.08
N PHE A 276 -21.21 0.63 0.05
CA PHE A 276 -22.26 1.01 1.00
C PHE A 276 -23.63 1.25 0.33
N ASP A 277 -23.71 1.14 -0.99
CA ASP A 277 -24.94 1.31 -1.75
C ASP A 277 -25.91 0.13 -1.52
N PRO A 278 -27.10 0.37 -0.90
CA PRO A 278 -28.07 -0.68 -0.63
C PRO A 278 -28.69 -1.29 -1.90
N GLU A 279 -28.63 -0.60 -3.05
CA GLU A 279 -29.13 -1.11 -4.33
C GLU A 279 -28.15 -2.11 -4.98
N ARG A 280 -26.89 -2.11 -4.54
CA ARG A 280 -25.77 -2.88 -5.12
C ARG A 280 -25.20 -3.94 -4.17
N GLN A 281 -26.04 -4.57 -3.35
CA GLN A 281 -25.59 -5.57 -2.36
C GLN A 281 -24.81 -6.74 -2.96
N ASN A 282 -25.14 -7.14 -4.19
CA ASN A 282 -24.44 -8.17 -4.95
C ASN A 282 -23.01 -7.77 -5.36
N LEU A 283 -22.69 -6.47 -5.38
CA LEU A 283 -21.35 -5.95 -5.67
C LEU A 283 -20.53 -5.67 -4.41
N HIS A 284 -21.12 -5.75 -3.21
CA HIS A 284 -20.45 -5.42 -1.94
C HIS A 284 -19.09 -6.12 -1.79
N HIS A 285 -19.02 -7.44 -2.02
CA HIS A 285 -17.78 -8.19 -1.91
C HIS A 285 -16.75 -7.84 -3.00
N ALA A 286 -17.22 -7.52 -4.21
CA ALA A 286 -16.35 -7.08 -5.30
C ALA A 286 -15.75 -5.70 -5.00
N ALA A 287 -16.59 -4.74 -4.60
CA ALA A 287 -16.14 -3.40 -4.20
C ALA A 287 -15.19 -3.46 -3.00
N GLN A 288 -15.47 -4.31 -2.01
CA GLN A 288 -14.57 -4.52 -0.88
C GLN A 288 -13.21 -5.12 -1.31
N ALA A 289 -13.20 -6.05 -2.27
CA ALA A 289 -11.97 -6.62 -2.80
C ALA A 289 -11.14 -5.56 -3.55
N GLU A 290 -11.79 -4.72 -4.37
CA GLU A 290 -11.14 -3.63 -5.08
C GLU A 290 -10.59 -2.56 -4.12
N PHE A 291 -11.36 -2.17 -3.10
CA PHE A 291 -10.88 -1.25 -2.06
C PHE A 291 -9.64 -1.80 -1.33
N ARG A 292 -9.63 -3.11 -1.02
CA ARG A 292 -8.47 -3.79 -0.43
C ARG A 292 -7.26 -3.81 -1.37
N ARG A 293 -7.48 -3.93 -2.67
CA ARG A 293 -6.42 -3.86 -3.69
C ARG A 293 -5.76 -2.48 -3.70
N VAL A 294 -6.56 -1.41 -3.70
CA VAL A 294 -6.04 -0.03 -3.61
C VAL A 294 -5.31 0.20 -2.29
N GLN A 295 -5.89 -0.23 -1.16
CA GLN A 295 -5.21 -0.13 0.15
C GLN A 295 -3.86 -0.85 0.15
N ALA A 296 -3.79 -2.09 -0.34
CA ALA A 296 -2.56 -2.87 -0.36
C ALA A 296 -1.47 -2.22 -1.23
N PHE A 297 -1.83 -1.68 -2.39
CA PHE A 297 -0.92 -0.92 -3.24
C PHE A 297 -0.30 0.25 -2.46
N TYR A 298 -1.14 1.06 -1.82
CA TYR A 298 -0.69 2.22 -1.07
C TYR A 298 0.03 1.87 0.24
N GLU A 299 -0.24 0.74 0.87
CA GLU A 299 0.53 0.28 2.04
C GLU A 299 1.97 -0.08 1.68
N ILE A 300 2.19 -0.62 0.47
CA ILE A 300 3.50 -1.09 0.00
C ILE A 300 4.29 0.01 -0.73
N SER A 301 3.61 0.92 -1.43
CA SER A 301 4.29 1.98 -2.20
C SER A 301 5.02 2.97 -1.28
N ALA A 302 6.17 3.47 -1.71
CA ALA A 302 6.78 4.65 -1.12
C ALA A 302 6.30 5.88 -1.91
N SER A 303 5.61 6.81 -1.24
CA SER A 303 4.95 7.93 -1.93
C SER A 303 5.85 9.15 -2.15
N ILE A 304 7.04 9.21 -1.54
CA ILE A 304 8.00 10.30 -1.77
C ILE A 304 9.38 9.76 -2.06
N ASP A 305 10.01 10.33 -3.09
CA ASP A 305 11.45 10.18 -3.27
C ASP A 305 12.16 10.82 -2.06
N PRO A 306 13.00 10.07 -1.31
CA PRO A 306 13.77 10.64 -0.21
C PRO A 306 14.65 11.84 -0.62
N ALA A 307 15.01 11.96 -1.90
CA ALA A 307 15.79 13.07 -2.44
C ALA A 307 14.95 14.31 -2.80
N TYR A 308 13.62 14.20 -2.90
CA TYR A 308 12.76 15.32 -3.28
C TYR A 308 12.78 16.43 -2.22
N LYS A 309 13.02 17.66 -2.68
CA LYS A 309 13.03 18.89 -1.87
C LYS A 309 12.06 19.90 -2.47
N LEU A 310 11.48 20.72 -1.61
CA LEU A 310 10.60 21.80 -2.04
C LEU A 310 11.35 22.81 -2.93
N PRO A 311 10.77 23.24 -4.07
CA PRO A 311 11.34 24.29 -4.90
C PRO A 311 11.14 25.67 -4.24
N LEU A 312 11.98 25.98 -3.23
CA LEU A 312 11.79 27.15 -2.36
C LEU A 312 11.79 28.49 -3.12
N LEU A 313 12.59 28.61 -4.18
CA LEU A 313 12.68 29.83 -4.99
C LEU A 313 11.38 30.12 -5.76
N GLU A 314 10.66 29.08 -6.16
CA GLU A 314 9.39 29.21 -6.90
C GLU A 314 8.23 29.48 -5.94
N LEU A 315 8.23 28.82 -4.78
CA LEU A 315 7.18 28.92 -3.77
C LEU A 315 7.28 30.22 -2.94
N PHE A 316 8.49 30.70 -2.66
CA PHE A 316 8.76 31.87 -1.81
C PHE A 316 9.59 32.91 -2.58
N LYS A 317 8.92 33.62 -3.51
CA LYS A 317 9.53 34.62 -4.40
C LYS A 317 10.18 35.80 -3.66
N ASP A 318 9.77 36.05 -2.42
CA ASP A 318 10.33 37.07 -1.53
C ASP A 318 11.70 36.69 -0.97
N GLY A 319 12.16 35.45 -1.16
CA GLY A 319 13.44 34.97 -0.65
C GLY A 319 13.51 34.89 0.87
N SER A 320 12.35 34.90 1.54
CA SER A 320 12.27 34.86 3.00
C SER A 320 12.68 33.52 3.60
N VAL A 321 12.67 32.46 2.78
CA VAL A 321 13.00 31.09 3.16
C VAL A 321 14.14 30.58 2.28
N LYS A 322 15.28 30.22 2.88
CA LYS A 322 16.43 29.65 2.16
C LYS A 322 16.54 28.14 2.32
N SER A 323 15.90 27.58 3.34
CA SER A 323 15.95 26.16 3.67
C SER A 323 14.59 25.64 4.15
N GLU A 324 14.29 24.35 3.92
CA GLU A 324 13.06 23.71 4.41
C GLU A 324 12.92 23.80 5.93
N ALA A 325 14.05 23.85 6.65
CA ALA A 325 14.08 23.99 8.12
C ALA A 325 13.59 25.35 8.62
N GLU A 326 13.63 26.38 7.77
CA GLU A 326 13.19 27.75 8.13
C GLU A 326 11.68 27.94 7.91
N ILE A 327 11.02 27.01 7.20
CA ILE A 327 9.60 27.13 6.87
C ILE A 327 8.76 26.97 8.14
N LYS A 328 7.93 27.97 8.42
CA LYS A 328 7.03 27.92 9.56
C LYS A 328 5.90 26.92 9.28
N PRO A 329 5.40 26.17 10.28
CA PRO A 329 4.29 25.24 10.08
C PRO A 329 3.03 25.89 9.50
N ALA A 330 2.81 27.18 9.75
CA ALA A 330 1.68 27.92 9.16
C ALA A 330 1.79 28.07 7.63
N GLN A 331 3.00 28.28 7.11
CA GLN A 331 3.25 28.35 5.67
C GLN A 331 3.10 26.97 5.03
N LEU A 332 3.62 25.91 5.67
CA LEU A 332 3.43 24.53 5.20
C LEU A 332 1.94 24.14 5.14
N MET A 333 1.15 24.52 6.15
CA MET A 333 -0.29 24.27 6.14
C MET A 333 -1.01 25.03 5.03
N ALA A 334 -0.59 26.26 4.71
CA ALA A 334 -1.15 27.03 3.61
C ALA A 334 -0.82 26.39 2.26
N LEU A 335 0.45 26.03 2.03
CA LEU A 335 0.90 25.34 0.82
C LEU A 335 0.24 23.97 0.61
N MET A 336 0.05 23.22 1.70
CA MET A 336 -0.64 21.92 1.64
C MET A 336 -2.12 22.06 1.28
N LYS A 337 -2.78 23.18 1.62
CA LYS A 337 -4.19 23.44 1.29
C LYS A 337 -4.38 24.01 -0.11
N ASP A 338 -3.33 24.55 -0.70
CA ASP A 338 -3.38 25.16 -2.03
C ASP A 338 -3.41 24.06 -3.11
N SER A 339 -4.59 23.82 -3.67
CA SER A 339 -4.81 22.82 -4.72
C SER A 339 -4.15 23.19 -6.05
N SER A 340 -3.70 24.44 -6.23
CA SER A 340 -2.95 24.86 -7.43
C SER A 340 -1.51 24.36 -7.41
N GLN A 341 -0.97 24.02 -6.24
CA GLN A 341 0.37 23.45 -6.12
C GLN A 341 0.39 22.01 -6.64
N PRO A 342 1.50 21.54 -7.21
CA PRO A 342 1.67 20.14 -7.57
C PRO A 342 1.57 19.23 -6.33
N TRP A 343 1.08 18.02 -6.51
CA TRP A 343 0.79 17.11 -5.39
C TRP A 343 2.05 16.73 -4.61
N GLU A 344 3.22 16.69 -5.26
CA GLU A 344 4.53 16.43 -4.66
C GLU A 344 4.90 17.50 -3.62
N VAL A 345 4.60 18.77 -3.91
CA VAL A 345 4.78 19.88 -2.96
C VAL A 345 3.87 19.70 -1.76
N ARG A 346 2.57 19.44 -1.98
CA ARG A 346 1.60 19.23 -0.88
C ARG A 346 1.96 18.02 -0.03
N LEU A 347 2.42 16.93 -0.67
CA LEU A 347 2.89 15.72 -0.01
C LEU A 347 4.11 16.00 0.86
N ARG A 348 5.12 16.70 0.32
CA ARG A 348 6.32 17.09 1.07
C ARG A 348 5.96 18.00 2.24
N CYS A 349 5.01 18.93 2.07
CA CYS A 349 4.49 19.73 3.19
C CYS A 349 3.86 18.86 4.28
N ALA A 350 3.02 17.88 3.91
CA ALA A 350 2.43 16.94 4.87
C ALA A 350 3.49 16.11 5.61
N TYR A 351 4.57 15.71 4.92
CA TYR A 351 5.71 15.02 5.53
C TYR A 351 6.44 15.89 6.55
N LEU A 352 6.79 17.14 6.19
CA LEU A 352 7.53 18.06 7.07
C LEU A 352 6.70 18.44 8.32
N LEU A 353 5.38 18.51 8.18
CA LEU A 353 4.45 18.80 9.29
C LEU A 353 4.45 17.72 10.39
N ARG A 354 5.00 16.52 10.15
CA ARG A 354 5.03 15.44 11.15
C ARG A 354 5.81 15.81 12.42
N GLU A 355 6.82 16.68 12.33
CA GLU A 355 7.72 17.07 13.43
C GLU A 355 7.27 18.37 14.13
N SER A 356 6.20 19.01 13.66
CA SER A 356 5.75 20.29 14.21
C SER A 356 5.23 20.15 15.67
N PRO A 357 5.54 21.06 16.60
CA PRO A 357 4.96 21.01 17.95
C PRO A 357 3.52 21.54 18.01
N LYS A 358 3.00 22.15 16.94
CA LYS A 358 1.70 22.86 16.97
C LYS A 358 0.52 21.89 16.83
N LYS A 359 -0.45 21.95 17.75
CA LYS A 359 -1.67 21.12 17.72
C LYS A 359 -2.58 21.39 16.51
N THR A 360 -2.61 22.62 16.01
CA THR A 360 -3.39 23.01 14.82
C THR A 360 -3.02 22.20 13.57
N VAL A 361 -1.82 21.62 13.54
CA VAL A 361 -1.36 20.74 12.46
C VAL A 361 -2.19 19.45 12.38
N ASN A 362 -2.67 18.90 13.49
CA ASN A 362 -3.46 17.68 13.46
C ASN A 362 -4.76 17.87 12.67
N ALA A 363 -5.45 18.99 12.91
CA ALA A 363 -6.65 19.36 12.18
C ALA A 363 -6.36 19.59 10.69
N ALA A 364 -5.23 20.25 10.36
CA ALA A 364 -4.84 20.46 8.97
C ALA A 364 -4.50 19.15 8.24
N LEU A 365 -3.79 18.22 8.89
CA LEU A 365 -3.48 16.90 8.34
C LEU A 365 -4.74 16.04 8.17
N LEU A 366 -5.67 16.09 9.14
CA LEU A 366 -6.96 15.43 9.03
C LEU A 366 -7.78 16.01 7.86
N GLN A 367 -7.79 17.34 7.70
CA GLN A 367 -8.45 17.97 6.57
C GLN A 367 -7.84 17.51 5.23
N ALA A 368 -6.51 17.49 5.10
CA ALA A 368 -5.84 16.99 3.88
C ALA A 368 -6.15 15.51 3.62
N LEU A 369 -6.21 14.67 4.66
CA LEU A 369 -6.63 13.27 4.54
C LEU A 369 -8.07 13.14 4.00
N LYS A 370 -8.96 14.07 4.33
CA LYS A 370 -10.36 14.04 3.90
C LYS A 370 -10.57 14.59 2.49
N GLU A 371 -9.92 15.70 2.19
CA GLU A 371 -10.28 16.58 1.07
C GLU A 371 -9.24 16.63 -0.05
N ASP A 372 -8.00 16.16 0.14
CA ASP A 372 -7.00 16.22 -0.94
C ASP A 372 -7.37 15.27 -2.09
N ALA A 373 -7.26 15.78 -3.32
CA ALA A 373 -7.57 15.04 -4.54
C ALA A 373 -6.59 13.89 -4.81
N SER A 374 -5.36 13.99 -4.29
CA SER A 374 -4.31 12.98 -4.46
C SER A 374 -4.25 12.04 -3.25
N LEU A 375 -4.40 10.74 -3.51
CA LEU A 375 -4.30 9.68 -2.50
C LEU A 375 -2.91 9.58 -1.88
N ASP A 376 -1.85 9.97 -2.59
CA ASP A 376 -0.49 10.02 -2.06
C ASP A 376 -0.34 11.10 -0.99
N VAL A 377 -0.93 12.27 -1.20
CA VAL A 377 -0.97 13.35 -0.20
C VAL A 377 -1.81 12.89 0.99
N ALA A 378 -2.99 12.30 0.75
CA ALA A 378 -3.85 11.79 1.81
C ALA A 378 -3.15 10.72 2.67
N LYS A 379 -2.49 9.74 2.04
CA LYS A 379 -1.70 8.71 2.74
C LYS A 379 -0.57 9.32 3.57
N GLN A 380 0.17 10.28 3.00
CA GLN A 380 1.26 10.92 3.72
C GLN A 380 0.72 11.76 4.89
N ALA A 381 -0.40 12.44 4.72
CA ALA A 381 -1.08 13.18 5.78
C ALA A 381 -1.52 12.24 6.92
N GLN A 382 -2.11 11.09 6.60
CA GLN A 382 -2.43 10.06 7.59
C GLN A 382 -1.17 9.56 8.31
N THR A 383 -0.11 9.22 7.58
CA THR A 383 1.14 8.72 8.18
C THR A 383 1.78 9.75 9.12
N SER A 384 1.78 11.02 8.71
CA SER A 384 2.27 12.13 9.53
C SER A 384 1.41 12.32 10.78
N LEU A 385 0.08 12.24 10.63
CA LEU A 385 -0.85 12.31 11.76
C LEU A 385 -0.63 11.15 12.74
N GLU A 386 -0.56 9.91 12.26
CA GLU A 386 -0.29 8.71 13.06
C GLU A 386 1.00 8.83 13.89
N ARG A 387 2.07 9.35 13.29
CA ARG A 387 3.34 9.57 14.01
C ARG A 387 3.20 10.60 15.13
N ARG A 388 2.43 11.65 14.91
CA ARG A 388 2.18 12.68 15.93
C ARG A 388 1.32 12.16 17.07
N LEU A 389 0.31 11.36 16.73
CA LEU A 389 -0.63 10.79 17.69
C LEU A 389 -0.07 9.56 18.42
N GLY A 390 1.01 8.95 17.91
CA GLY A 390 1.53 7.68 18.44
C GLY A 390 0.56 6.51 18.25
N LYS A 391 -0.40 6.64 17.32
CA LYS A 391 -1.46 5.65 17.07
C LYS A 391 -1.47 5.31 15.58
N ARG A 392 -1.57 4.02 15.26
CA ARG A 392 -1.78 3.52 13.90
C ARG A 392 -3.26 3.33 13.63
N PHE A 393 -3.70 3.74 12.44
CA PHE A 393 -5.04 3.50 11.92
C PHE A 393 -4.93 2.63 10.67
N ARG A 394 -6.07 2.12 10.20
CA ARG A 394 -6.14 1.49 8.90
C ARG A 394 -6.08 2.59 7.83
N LEU A 395 -5.38 2.33 6.73
CA LEU A 395 -5.19 3.32 5.68
C LEU A 395 -6.54 3.76 5.08
N PHE A 396 -6.77 5.07 4.96
CA PHE A 396 -8.01 5.68 4.48
C PHE A 396 -9.27 5.39 5.32
N ASP A 397 -9.11 4.92 6.57
CA ASP A 397 -10.23 4.74 7.51
C ASP A 397 -10.53 6.06 8.25
N ILE A 398 -11.08 7.02 7.50
CA ILE A 398 -11.38 8.37 7.99
C ILE A 398 -12.29 8.36 9.23
N PRO A 399 -13.39 7.58 9.27
CA PRO A 399 -14.28 7.56 10.43
C PRO A 399 -13.57 7.12 11.73
N ALA A 400 -12.67 6.14 11.65
CA ALA A 400 -11.91 5.69 12.82
C ALA A 400 -10.94 6.77 13.34
N VAL A 401 -10.32 7.53 12.44
CA VAL A 401 -9.43 8.64 12.81
C VAL A 401 -10.23 9.76 13.47
N GLU A 402 -11.38 10.14 12.90
CA GLU A 402 -12.24 11.20 13.44
C GLU A 402 -12.80 10.84 14.81
N ALA A 403 -13.32 9.62 14.97
CA ALA A 403 -13.83 9.13 16.24
C ALA A 403 -12.74 9.18 17.33
N TRP A 404 -11.50 8.84 16.97
CA TRP A 404 -10.38 8.91 17.92
C TRP A 404 -10.02 10.36 18.28
N MET A 405 -9.98 11.27 17.30
CA MET A 405 -9.71 12.70 17.52
C MET A 405 -10.77 13.35 18.40
N LEU A 406 -12.05 13.00 18.20
CA LEU A 406 -13.16 13.47 19.02
C LEU A 406 -13.05 12.99 20.47
N ALA A 407 -12.62 11.74 20.67
CA ALA A 407 -12.40 11.18 22.00
C ALA A 407 -11.16 11.76 22.72
N HIS A 408 -10.21 12.36 21.98
CA HIS A 408 -8.95 12.87 22.52
C HIS A 408 -8.66 14.32 22.08
N PRO A 409 -9.48 15.31 22.46
CA PRO A 409 -9.37 16.69 21.99
C PRO A 409 -8.10 17.42 22.46
N GLN A 410 -7.35 16.82 23.40
CA GLN A 410 -6.09 17.38 23.90
C GLN A 410 -4.89 17.12 22.98
N ASN A 411 -5.03 16.26 21.97
CA ASN A 411 -3.99 15.94 21.00
C ASN A 411 -4.10 16.82 19.77
#